data_AF-A0A950NZI4-F1
#
_entry.id   AF-A0A950NZI4-F1
#
_cell.length_a   1.000
_cell.length_b   1.000
_cell.length_c   1.000
_cell.angle_alpha   90.00
_cell.angle_beta   90.00
_cell.angle_gamma   90.00
#
_symmetry.space_group_name_H-M   'P 1'
#
loop_
_entity.id
_entity.type
_entity.pdbx_description
1 polymer ?
#
loop_
_entity_poly.entity_id
_entity_poly.type
_entity_poly.pdbx_seq_one_letter_code
_entity_poly.pdbx_strand_id
1 'polypeptide(L)'
;TTVYNLCGLGPGCTIAGGTPSAARLLLLRREALELSLYTFKYISGVQNVSSTGTEQVAVRDPNNGTLAGLTGTTAIYNVCGLGTNCAIAAGTASSSRLLLLRREALELSLYTFKYIGNISNVVAILPPGHTSTSNPQKLTPNPPAPGASTTTTAPLDLAVVFQRASLKSFLGQPLRATLPEQVPPLPSQMDAAPEAELVSVVTSQALFKQQLVQAQDGTSVLVLDPLPPQ
;
A
#
# COMPACT_ATOMS: atom_id res chain seq x y z
N THR A 1 6.61 7.48 -21.38
CA THR A 1 6.11 7.56 -20.00
C THR A 1 5.29 8.81 -19.85
N THR A 2 4.00 8.68 -19.52
CA THR A 2 3.12 9.84 -19.31
C THR A 2 2.93 10.02 -17.82
N VAL A 3 3.41 11.13 -17.27
CA VAL A 3 3.30 11.45 -15.84
C VAL A 3 2.11 12.40 -15.67
N TYR A 4 1.16 12.02 -14.83
CA TYR A 4 0.03 12.86 -14.48
C TYR A 4 0.30 13.47 -13.10
N ASN A 5 0.56 14.78 -13.07
CA ASN A 5 0.64 15.54 -11.83
C ASN A 5 -0.74 16.11 -11.52
N LEU A 6 -1.34 15.69 -10.41
CA LEU A 6 -2.53 16.36 -9.89
C LEU A 6 -2.08 17.66 -9.20
N CYS A 7 -2.35 18.79 -9.86
CA CYS A 7 -2.05 20.12 -9.35
C CYS A 7 -3.33 20.82 -8.90
N GLY A 8 -3.31 21.41 -7.71
CA GLY A 8 -4.35 22.33 -7.27
C GLY A 8 -4.25 23.70 -7.97
N LEU A 9 -5.32 24.49 -7.87
CA LEU A 9 -5.45 25.81 -8.53
C LEU A 9 -4.63 26.94 -7.87
N GLY A 10 -3.91 26.66 -6.78
CA GLY A 10 -3.12 27.62 -6.04
C GLY A 10 -1.65 27.68 -6.49
N PRO A 11 -0.88 28.69 -6.03
CA PRO A 11 0.54 28.82 -6.33
C PRO A 11 1.31 27.55 -5.95
N GLY A 12 2.21 27.09 -6.82
CA GLY A 12 3.00 25.88 -6.57
C GLY A 12 2.17 24.59 -6.52
N CYS A 13 1.08 24.50 -7.28
CA CYS A 13 0.16 23.36 -7.31
C CYS A 13 -0.58 23.09 -5.98
N THR A 14 -0.69 24.10 -5.11
CA THR A 14 -1.47 24.02 -3.87
C THR A 14 -2.96 24.01 -4.15
N ILE A 15 -3.77 23.42 -3.27
CA ILE A 15 -5.22 23.43 -3.45
C ILE A 15 -5.77 24.69 -2.83
N ALA A 16 -6.31 25.57 -3.67
CA ALA A 16 -6.77 26.89 -3.25
C ALA A 16 -7.91 26.78 -2.22
N GLY A 17 -7.83 27.61 -1.16
CA GLY A 17 -8.82 27.75 -0.09
C GLY A 17 -8.87 26.58 0.90
N GLY A 18 -9.33 26.80 2.14
CA GLY A 18 -9.57 25.76 3.15
C GLY A 18 -8.32 25.21 3.87
N THR A 19 -8.49 24.71 5.10
CA THR A 19 -7.43 24.08 5.89
C THR A 19 -7.13 22.66 5.39
N PRO A 20 -5.84 22.25 5.35
CA PRO A 20 -5.49 20.85 5.13
C PRO A 20 -6.17 19.95 6.17
N SER A 21 -6.79 18.87 5.72
CA SER A 21 -7.45 17.90 6.60
C SER A 21 -7.31 16.48 6.04
N ALA A 22 -7.45 15.48 6.90
CA ALA A 22 -7.43 14.08 6.47
C ALA A 22 -8.52 13.77 5.43
N ALA A 23 -9.71 14.34 5.61
CA ALA A 23 -10.82 14.21 4.66
C ALA A 23 -10.48 14.77 3.27
N ARG A 24 -9.76 15.89 3.21
CA ARG A 24 -9.35 16.51 1.95
C ARG A 24 -8.27 15.69 1.23
N LEU A 25 -7.32 15.13 1.99
CA LEU A 25 -6.32 14.21 1.44
C LEU A 25 -6.98 12.94 0.86
N LEU A 26 -8.00 12.40 1.53
CA LEU A 26 -8.77 11.26 1.02
C LEU A 26 -9.54 11.60 -0.27
N LEU A 27 -10.13 12.80 -0.36
CA LEU A 27 -10.78 13.27 -1.58
C LEU A 27 -9.79 13.36 -2.75
N LEU A 28 -8.60 13.93 -2.51
CA LEU A 28 -7.53 13.98 -3.52
C LEU A 28 -7.06 12.61 -3.96
N ARG A 29 -6.87 11.68 -3.01
CA ARG A 29 -6.51 10.28 -3.34
C ARG A 29 -7.58 9.64 -4.22
N ARG A 30 -8.85 9.90 -3.95
CA ARG A 30 -9.97 9.42 -4.76
C ARG A 30 -9.99 10.03 -6.16
N GLU A 31 -9.84 11.35 -6.29
CA GLU A 31 -9.78 12.01 -7.60
C GLU A 31 -8.55 11.57 -8.40
N ALA A 32 -7.41 11.42 -7.74
CA ALA A 32 -6.19 10.89 -8.35
C ALA A 32 -6.37 9.46 -8.86
N LEU A 33 -7.02 8.62 -8.06
CA LEU A 33 -7.34 7.25 -8.42
C LEU A 33 -8.31 7.20 -9.60
N GLU A 34 -9.36 8.01 -9.56
CA GLU A 34 -10.37 8.10 -10.62
C GLU A 34 -9.75 8.61 -11.94
N LEU A 35 -8.93 9.67 -11.90
CA LEU A 35 -8.19 10.16 -13.06
C LEU A 35 -7.21 9.12 -13.61
N SER A 36 -6.52 8.40 -12.72
CA SER A 36 -5.59 7.34 -13.12
C SER A 36 -6.32 6.22 -13.85
N LEU A 37 -7.47 5.78 -13.33
CA LEU A 37 -8.31 4.74 -13.92
C LEU A 37 -8.99 5.21 -15.22
N TYR A 38 -9.42 6.47 -15.29
CA TYR A 38 -10.00 7.07 -16.50
C TYR A 38 -8.96 7.16 -17.62
N THR A 39 -7.73 7.53 -17.28
CA THR A 39 -6.58 7.53 -18.20
C THR A 39 -6.36 6.15 -18.81
N PHE A 40 -6.40 5.08 -18.00
CA PHE A 40 -6.27 3.71 -18.52
C PHE A 40 -7.41 3.31 -19.47
N LYS A 41 -8.63 3.80 -19.24
CA LYS A 41 -9.80 3.46 -20.05
C LYS A 41 -9.83 4.18 -21.40
N TYR A 42 -9.43 5.45 -21.43
CA TYR A 42 -9.63 6.33 -22.60
C TYR A 42 -8.36 6.66 -23.38
N ILE A 43 -7.17 6.40 -22.82
CA ILE A 43 -5.90 6.66 -23.49
C ILE A 43 -5.27 5.32 -23.91
N SER A 44 -5.42 4.99 -25.19
CA SER A 44 -4.81 3.81 -25.80
C SER A 44 -3.28 3.93 -25.75
N GLY A 45 -2.60 2.87 -25.28
CA GLY A 45 -1.13 2.81 -25.21
C GLY A 45 -0.52 3.07 -23.83
N VAL A 46 -1.35 3.33 -22.80
CA VAL A 46 -0.87 3.36 -21.40
C VAL A 46 -0.75 1.93 -20.89
N GLN A 47 0.45 1.37 -20.97
CA GLN A 47 0.72 -0.01 -20.53
C GLN A 47 0.98 -0.13 -19.03
N ASN A 48 1.44 0.95 -18.38
CA ASN A 48 1.71 1.03 -16.95
C ASN A 48 1.54 2.48 -16.44
N VAL A 49 0.96 2.66 -15.25
CA VAL A 49 1.15 3.86 -14.42
C VAL A 49 2.13 3.44 -13.34
N SER A 50 3.42 3.60 -13.61
CA SER A 50 4.46 3.46 -12.58
C SER A 50 4.79 4.86 -12.08
N SER A 51 4.95 5.03 -10.77
CA SER A 51 5.76 6.15 -10.30
C SER A 51 7.26 5.81 -10.30
N THR A 52 7.67 4.58 -10.64
CA THR A 52 9.06 4.19 -10.90
C THR A 52 9.11 2.88 -11.71
N GLY A 53 9.74 2.93 -12.90
CA GLY A 53 10.39 1.79 -13.57
C GLY A 53 9.56 0.61 -14.10
N THR A 54 10.06 0.00 -15.19
CA THR A 54 9.78 -1.40 -15.54
C THR A 54 10.50 -2.32 -14.54
N GLU A 55 10.02 -2.36 -13.31
CA GLU A 55 10.59 -3.19 -12.26
C GLU A 55 10.06 -4.62 -12.42
N GLN A 56 10.97 -5.60 -12.48
CA GLN A 56 10.56 -7.00 -12.37
C GLN A 56 10.13 -7.26 -10.92
N VAL A 57 9.01 -7.94 -10.72
CA VAL A 57 8.52 -8.28 -9.38
C VAL A 57 8.76 -9.76 -9.12
N ALA A 58 9.47 -10.06 -8.04
CA ALA A 58 9.74 -11.42 -7.59
C ALA A 58 9.27 -11.62 -6.15
N VAL A 59 8.62 -12.75 -5.88
CA VAL A 59 8.22 -13.17 -4.55
C VAL A 59 9.21 -14.22 -4.06
N ARG A 60 9.67 -14.08 -2.82
CA ARG A 60 10.49 -15.10 -2.16
C ARG A 60 9.62 -16.20 -1.58
N ASP A 61 9.94 -17.45 -1.90
CA ASP A 61 9.35 -18.60 -1.25
C ASP A 61 9.88 -18.71 0.19
N PRO A 62 9.00 -18.68 1.21
CA PRO A 62 9.42 -18.68 2.61
C PRO A 62 10.07 -20.00 3.05
N ASN A 63 9.87 -21.10 2.31
CA ASN A 63 10.36 -22.43 2.68
C ASN A 63 11.77 -22.71 2.17
N ASN A 64 12.12 -22.22 0.98
CA ASN A 64 13.40 -22.52 0.32
C ASN A 64 14.20 -21.27 -0.08
N GLY A 65 13.64 -20.06 0.11
CA GLY A 65 14.31 -18.79 -0.18
C GLY A 65 14.46 -18.44 -1.66
N THR A 66 13.93 -19.27 -2.57
CA THR A 66 13.98 -19.03 -4.02
C THR A 66 13.11 -17.85 -4.43
N LEU A 67 13.53 -17.14 -5.47
CA LEU A 67 12.78 -16.01 -6.03
C LEU A 67 11.97 -16.50 -7.23
N ALA A 68 10.65 -16.30 -7.18
CA ALA A 68 9.73 -16.60 -8.26
C ALA A 68 9.13 -15.30 -8.80
N GLY A 69 9.23 -15.07 -10.11
CA GLY A 69 8.56 -13.94 -10.76
C GLY A 69 7.04 -14.06 -10.67
N LEU A 70 6.34 -12.93 -10.56
CA LEU A 70 4.88 -12.93 -10.70
C LEU A 70 4.49 -13.26 -12.15
N THR A 71 3.62 -14.24 -12.33
CA THR A 71 3.12 -14.62 -13.65
C THR A 71 2.01 -13.67 -14.12
N GLY A 72 2.02 -13.31 -15.41
CA GLY A 72 1.02 -12.43 -16.02
C GLY A 72 1.33 -10.94 -15.87
N THR A 73 0.45 -10.08 -16.37
CA THR A 73 0.66 -8.62 -16.33
C THR A 73 0.43 -8.07 -14.92
N THR A 74 1.37 -7.26 -14.44
CA THR A 74 1.35 -6.70 -13.09
C THR A 74 1.25 -5.18 -13.16
N ALA A 75 0.30 -4.60 -12.43
CA ALA A 75 0.24 -3.16 -12.20
C ALA A 75 0.90 -2.86 -10.84
N ILE A 76 1.85 -1.92 -10.83
CA ILE A 76 2.56 -1.50 -9.61
C ILE A 76 2.16 -0.06 -9.29
N TYR A 77 1.64 0.15 -8.08
CA TYR A 77 1.30 1.46 -7.54
C TYR A 77 2.21 1.76 -6.36
N ASN A 78 2.90 2.89 -6.41
CA ASN A 78 3.60 3.43 -5.25
C ASN A 78 2.70 4.42 -4.54
N VAL A 79 2.23 4.06 -3.35
CA VAL A 79 1.38 4.92 -2.54
C VAL A 79 2.29 5.75 -1.64
N CYS A 80 2.47 7.02 -1.98
CA CYS A 80 3.27 7.94 -1.17
C CYS A 80 2.44 8.83 -0.25
N GLY A 81 3.01 9.08 0.93
CA GLY A 81 2.62 10.20 1.77
C GLY A 81 3.39 11.48 1.42
N LEU A 82 3.02 12.59 2.06
CA LEU A 82 3.62 13.91 1.87
C LEU A 82 4.84 14.17 2.78
N GLY A 83 5.33 13.15 3.48
CA GLY A 83 6.47 13.24 4.38
C GLY A 83 7.79 12.93 3.69
N THR A 84 8.87 13.09 4.44
CA THR A 84 10.22 12.73 3.99
C THR A 84 10.27 11.25 3.56
N ASN A 85 10.94 10.97 2.44
CA ASN A 85 11.07 9.62 1.89
C ASN A 85 9.73 8.91 1.67
N CYS A 86 8.72 9.60 1.09
CA CYS A 86 7.42 9.02 0.77
C CYS A 86 6.58 8.60 2.02
N ALA A 87 7.04 8.92 3.24
CA ALA A 87 6.35 8.63 4.49
C ALA A 87 5.06 9.45 4.68
N ILE A 88 4.19 9.05 5.60
CA ILE A 88 3.03 9.86 5.99
C ILE A 88 3.50 10.95 6.95
N ALA A 89 3.36 12.22 6.55
CA ALA A 89 3.91 13.38 7.25
C ALA A 89 3.40 13.60 8.69
N ALA A 90 2.25 13.01 9.06
CA ALA A 90 1.60 13.31 10.33
C ALA A 90 1.01 12.08 11.02
N GLY A 91 1.06 12.10 12.36
CA GLY A 91 0.53 11.09 13.27
C GLY A 91 1.37 9.83 13.37
N THR A 92 1.16 9.08 14.44
CA THR A 92 1.94 7.88 14.79
C THR A 92 1.54 6.69 13.93
N ALA A 93 2.51 5.84 13.58
CA ALA A 93 2.24 4.53 13.00
C ALA A 93 1.41 3.68 13.99
N SER A 94 0.37 3.00 13.49
CA SER A 94 -0.48 2.12 14.29
C SER A 94 -1.03 0.98 13.44
N SER A 95 -1.50 -0.09 14.09
CA SER A 95 -2.19 -1.21 13.42
C SER A 95 -3.43 -0.74 12.65
N SER A 96 -4.25 0.13 13.24
CA SER A 96 -5.46 0.67 12.61
C SER A 96 -5.14 1.51 11.37
N ARG A 97 -4.01 2.25 11.39
CA ARG A 97 -3.51 2.98 10.22
C ARG A 97 -3.03 2.04 9.13
N LEU A 98 -2.32 0.96 9.48
CA LEU A 98 -1.91 -0.06 8.53
C LEU A 98 -3.13 -0.77 7.92
N LEU A 99 -4.16 -1.05 8.72
CA LEU A 99 -5.40 -1.65 8.24
C LEU A 99 -6.12 -0.72 7.25
N LEU A 100 -6.14 0.59 7.50
CA LEU A 100 -6.65 1.57 6.54
C LEU A 100 -5.87 1.59 5.23
N LEU A 101 -4.52 1.54 5.28
CA LEU A 101 -3.70 1.45 4.07
C LEU A 101 -3.97 0.15 3.29
N ARG A 102 -4.14 -0.98 3.98
CA ARG A 102 -4.53 -2.27 3.37
C ARG A 102 -5.92 -2.18 2.73
N ARG A 103 -6.87 -1.48 3.36
CA ARG A 103 -8.21 -1.20 2.82
C ARG A 103 -8.14 -0.37 1.54
N GLU A 104 -7.37 0.72 1.54
CA GLU A 104 -7.17 1.57 0.35
C GLU A 104 -6.51 0.77 -0.80
N ALA A 105 -5.49 -0.03 -0.49
CA ALA A 105 -4.85 -0.90 -1.48
C ALA A 105 -5.79 -1.97 -2.05
N LEU A 106 -6.69 -2.54 -1.23
CA LEU A 106 -7.71 -3.48 -1.67
C LEU A 106 -8.73 -2.80 -2.61
N GLU A 107 -9.21 -1.60 -2.26
CA GLU A 107 -10.12 -0.83 -3.13
C GLU A 107 -9.47 -0.55 -4.49
N LEU A 108 -8.25 -0.01 -4.46
CA LEU A 108 -7.44 0.25 -5.65
C LEU A 108 -7.31 -1.00 -6.53
N SER A 109 -7.00 -2.15 -5.94
CA SER A 109 -6.81 -3.41 -6.67
C SER A 109 -8.10 -3.91 -7.30
N LEU A 110 -9.22 -3.87 -6.57
CA LEU A 110 -10.53 -4.25 -7.09
C LEU A 110 -10.93 -3.37 -8.26
N TYR A 111 -10.68 -2.06 -8.17
CA TYR A 111 -10.93 -1.14 -9.28
C TYR A 111 -10.03 -1.38 -10.48
N THR A 112 -8.74 -1.59 -10.25
CA THR A 112 -7.78 -1.92 -11.30
C THR A 112 -8.19 -3.18 -12.05
N PHE A 113 -8.52 -4.25 -11.33
CA PHE A 113 -9.00 -5.48 -11.97
C PHE A 113 -10.34 -5.27 -12.70
N LYS A 114 -11.24 -4.46 -12.16
CA LYS A 114 -12.55 -4.21 -12.78
C LYS A 114 -12.44 -3.43 -14.09
N TYR A 115 -11.57 -2.42 -14.15
CA TYR A 115 -11.54 -1.46 -15.25
C TYR A 115 -10.36 -1.63 -16.20
N ILE A 116 -9.23 -2.16 -15.73
CA ILE A 116 -8.06 -2.42 -16.57
C ILE A 116 -8.10 -3.88 -17.01
N GLY A 117 -8.38 -4.08 -18.30
CA GLY A 117 -8.33 -5.39 -18.93
C GLY A 117 -6.92 -5.98 -18.86
N ASN A 118 -6.83 -7.31 -18.76
CA ASN A 118 -5.58 -8.09 -18.82
C ASN A 118 -4.57 -7.90 -17.68
N ILE A 119 -4.91 -7.21 -16.58
CA ILE A 119 -4.08 -7.20 -15.37
C ILE A 119 -4.35 -8.46 -14.53
N SER A 120 -3.27 -9.19 -14.25
CA SER A 120 -3.27 -10.42 -13.44
C SER A 120 -2.90 -10.14 -11.99
N ASN A 121 -2.00 -9.19 -11.74
CA ASN A 121 -1.52 -8.84 -10.40
C ASN A 121 -1.57 -7.33 -10.16
N VAL A 122 -1.83 -6.93 -8.93
CA VAL A 122 -1.67 -5.55 -8.46
C VAL A 122 -0.73 -5.57 -7.27
N VAL A 123 0.30 -4.74 -7.32
CA VAL A 123 1.26 -4.51 -6.23
C VAL A 123 1.08 -3.07 -5.78
N ALA A 124 0.74 -2.87 -4.51
CA ALA A 124 0.65 -1.55 -3.90
C ALA A 124 1.77 -1.41 -2.86
N ILE A 125 2.80 -0.63 -3.17
CA ILE A 125 3.87 -0.27 -2.23
C ILE A 125 3.28 0.76 -1.26
N LEU A 126 3.35 0.48 0.03
CA LEU A 126 2.78 1.33 1.07
C LEU A 126 3.80 2.38 1.52
N PRO A 127 3.36 3.53 2.05
CA PRO A 127 4.26 4.48 2.68
C PRO A 127 5.11 3.79 3.76
N PRO A 128 6.42 4.11 3.85
CA PRO A 128 7.28 3.50 4.84
C PRO A 128 6.77 3.77 6.25
N GLY A 129 6.69 2.71 7.05
CA GLY A 129 6.39 2.76 8.46
C GLY A 129 7.64 2.57 9.30
N HIS A 130 7.46 2.67 10.61
CA HIS A 130 8.45 2.21 11.57
C HIS A 130 7.75 1.32 12.59
N THR A 131 8.37 0.19 12.92
CA THR A 131 7.92 -0.64 14.03
C THR A 131 8.68 -0.22 15.28
N SER A 132 7.96 -0.07 16.39
CA SER A 132 8.54 0.13 17.71
C SER A 132 8.42 -1.19 18.46
N THR A 133 9.43 -2.05 18.35
CA THR A 133 9.50 -3.25 19.19
C THR A 133 10.11 -2.87 20.52
N SER A 134 9.34 -2.97 21.61
CA SER A 134 9.90 -3.05 22.95
C SER A 134 10.58 -4.41 23.08
N ASN A 135 11.91 -4.43 23.02
CA ASN A 135 12.67 -5.67 23.18
C ASN A 135 12.32 -6.30 24.54
N PRO A 136 11.96 -7.60 24.65
CA PRO A 136 11.89 -8.25 25.95
C PRO A 136 13.27 -8.12 26.59
N GLN A 137 13.33 -7.32 27.66
CA GLN A 137 14.53 -7.02 28.41
C GLN A 137 15.27 -8.34 28.68
N LYS A 138 16.47 -8.51 28.12
CA LYS A 138 17.38 -9.60 28.50
C LYS A 138 17.45 -9.58 30.03
N LEU A 139 16.97 -10.63 30.68
CA LEU A 139 17.00 -10.78 32.14
C LEU A 139 18.46 -10.68 32.59
N THR A 140 18.86 -9.50 33.04
CA THR A 140 20.12 -9.29 33.73
C THR A 140 19.88 -9.38 35.23
N PRO A 141 20.88 -9.76 36.04
CA PRO A 141 20.73 -9.86 37.50
C PRO A 141 20.39 -8.54 38.21
N ASN A 142 20.50 -7.40 37.52
CA ASN A 142 20.27 -6.08 38.11
C ASN A 142 18.89 -5.55 37.67
N PRO A 143 18.09 -4.98 38.60
CA PRO A 143 16.83 -4.33 38.26
C PRO A 143 17.03 -3.22 37.21
N PRO A 144 16.16 -3.11 36.19
CA PRO A 144 16.18 -1.96 35.30
C PRO A 144 16.01 -0.66 36.06
N ALA A 145 16.77 0.38 35.69
CA ALA A 145 16.44 1.74 36.11
C ALA A 145 15.02 2.11 35.64
N PRO A 146 14.22 2.84 36.44
CA PRO A 146 12.90 3.32 36.01
C PRO A 146 13.05 4.11 34.69
N GLY A 147 12.48 3.60 33.59
CA GLY A 147 12.49 4.24 32.27
C GLY A 147 13.42 3.65 31.21
N ALA A 148 14.16 2.57 31.48
CA ALA A 148 15.02 1.93 30.48
C ALA A 148 14.27 0.91 29.60
N SER A 149 13.36 1.38 28.74
CA SER A 149 12.86 0.61 27.59
C SER A 149 13.57 1.09 26.32
N THR A 150 14.46 0.27 25.77
CA THR A 150 15.10 0.53 24.48
C THR A 150 14.11 0.18 23.36
N THR A 151 13.36 1.17 22.89
CA THR A 151 12.54 1.05 21.68
C THR A 151 13.47 1.01 20.47
N THR A 152 13.65 -0.16 19.87
CA THR A 152 14.34 -0.28 18.58
C THR A 152 13.35 0.06 17.47
N THR A 153 13.59 1.17 16.77
CA THR A 153 12.77 1.64 15.65
C THR A 153 13.37 1.10 14.34
N ALA A 154 12.76 0.06 13.77
CA ALA A 154 13.19 -0.47 12.46
C ALA A 154 12.28 0.07 11.34
N PRO A 155 12.84 0.55 10.21
CA PRO A 155 12.05 0.93 9.04
C PRO A 155 11.33 -0.31 8.51
N LEU A 156 10.03 -0.15 8.23
CA LEU A 156 9.17 -1.20 7.72
C LEU A 156 8.63 -0.77 6.36
N ASP A 157 9.28 -1.30 5.33
CA ASP A 157 8.90 -1.14 3.94
C ASP A 157 7.95 -2.26 3.54
N LEU A 158 6.68 -1.90 3.30
CA LEU A 158 5.61 -2.86 3.03
C LEU A 158 5.07 -2.71 1.61
N ALA A 159 4.59 -3.82 1.08
CA ALA A 159 3.73 -3.85 -0.09
C ALA A 159 2.55 -4.79 0.16
N VAL A 160 1.44 -4.52 -0.52
CA VAL A 160 0.31 -5.42 -0.61
C VAL A 160 0.21 -5.95 -2.03
N VAL A 161 0.10 -7.27 -2.20
CA VAL A 161 -0.03 -7.90 -3.52
C VAL A 161 -1.32 -8.68 -3.61
N PHE A 162 -2.10 -8.38 -4.64
CA PHE A 162 -3.30 -9.11 -4.98
C PHE A 162 -3.17 -9.75 -6.35
N GLN A 163 -3.67 -10.98 -6.44
CA GLN A 163 -3.87 -11.66 -7.70
C GLN A 163 -5.34 -11.55 -8.08
N ARG A 164 -5.62 -11.32 -9.36
CA ARG A 164 -7.02 -11.25 -9.85
C ARG A 164 -7.80 -12.52 -9.49
N ALA A 165 -7.13 -13.68 -9.57
CA ALA A 165 -7.72 -14.97 -9.27
C ALA A 165 -8.18 -15.08 -7.81
N SER A 166 -7.40 -14.57 -6.85
CA SER A 166 -7.76 -14.62 -5.42
C SER A 166 -8.90 -13.66 -5.06
N LEU A 167 -9.08 -12.57 -5.82
CA LEU A 167 -10.17 -11.62 -5.62
C LEU A 167 -11.40 -11.88 -6.49
N LYS A 168 -11.46 -13.00 -7.22
CA LYS A 168 -12.51 -13.27 -8.21
C LYS A 168 -13.93 -13.22 -7.62
N SER A 169 -14.13 -13.69 -6.39
CA SER A 169 -15.42 -13.61 -5.68
C SER A 169 -15.88 -12.18 -5.46
N PHE A 170 -14.96 -11.28 -5.08
CA PHE A 170 -15.24 -9.86 -4.84
C PHE A 170 -15.44 -9.07 -6.14
N LEU A 171 -14.84 -9.52 -7.25
CA LEU A 171 -14.99 -8.88 -8.56
C LEU A 171 -16.36 -9.12 -9.19
N GLY A 172 -17.07 -10.17 -8.78
CA GLY A 172 -18.42 -10.49 -9.26
C GLY A 172 -19.54 -9.66 -8.64
N GLN A 173 -19.23 -8.85 -7.62
CA GLN A 173 -20.20 -8.05 -6.89
C GLN A 173 -19.90 -6.55 -6.97
N PRO A 174 -20.87 -5.66 -6.69
CA PRO A 174 -20.60 -4.25 -6.55
C PRO A 174 -19.53 -4.02 -5.49
N LEU A 175 -18.65 -3.03 -5.68
CA LEU A 175 -17.59 -2.71 -4.71
C LEU A 175 -18.15 -2.51 -3.29
N ARG A 176 -19.34 -1.93 -3.19
CA ARG A 176 -20.07 -1.69 -1.94
C ARG A 176 -20.45 -2.93 -1.15
N ALA A 177 -20.51 -4.09 -1.79
CA ALA A 177 -20.71 -5.35 -1.09
C ALA A 177 -19.43 -5.82 -0.38
N THR A 178 -18.26 -5.35 -0.83
CA THR A 178 -16.95 -5.65 -0.23
C THR A 178 -16.49 -4.52 0.70
N LEU A 179 -16.64 -3.27 0.28
CA LEU A 179 -16.24 -2.06 1.01
C LEU A 179 -17.46 -1.13 1.16
N PRO A 180 -18.35 -1.41 2.14
CA PRO A 180 -19.58 -0.65 2.36
C PRO A 180 -19.33 0.85 2.60
N GLU A 181 -18.24 1.23 3.27
CA GLU A 181 -18.01 2.62 3.69
C GLU A 181 -17.71 3.55 2.51
N GLN A 182 -18.49 4.63 2.36
CA GLN A 182 -18.35 5.57 1.24
C GLN A 182 -17.20 6.54 1.41
N VAL A 183 -17.00 6.96 2.64
CA VAL A 183 -15.84 7.70 3.05
C VAL A 183 -15.02 6.72 3.88
N PRO A 184 -13.75 6.45 3.53
CA PRO A 184 -12.91 5.59 4.35
C PRO A 184 -12.92 6.09 5.80
N PRO A 185 -13.05 5.19 6.79
CA PRO A 185 -13.01 5.58 8.19
C PRO A 185 -11.69 6.27 8.51
N LEU A 186 -11.70 7.15 9.52
CA LEU A 186 -10.45 7.68 10.05
C LEU A 186 -9.61 6.52 10.65
N PRO A 187 -8.28 6.67 10.76
CA PRO A 187 -7.46 5.63 11.38
C PRO A 187 -7.95 5.20 12.77
N SER A 188 -8.48 6.14 13.57
CA SER A 188 -9.04 5.85 14.89
C SER A 188 -10.39 5.12 14.88
N GLN A 189 -11.06 5.08 13.73
CA GLN A 189 -12.37 4.44 13.53
C GLN A 189 -12.25 3.12 12.78
N MET A 190 -11.08 2.83 12.20
CA MET A 190 -10.88 1.68 11.32
C MET A 190 -11.21 0.35 12.02
N ASP A 191 -10.85 0.18 13.28
CA ASP A 191 -11.07 -1.09 14.00
C ASP A 191 -12.56 -1.36 14.28
N ALA A 192 -13.40 -0.32 14.28
CA ALA A 192 -14.85 -0.43 14.46
C ALA A 192 -15.63 -0.41 13.13
N ALA A 193 -14.95 -0.27 12.00
CA ALA A 193 -15.60 -0.19 10.70
C ALA A 193 -16.22 -1.55 10.31
N PRO A 194 -17.41 -1.59 9.69
CA PRO A 194 -18.05 -2.84 9.28
C PRO A 194 -17.21 -3.71 8.34
N GLU A 195 -16.28 -3.09 7.61
CA GLU A 195 -15.39 -3.74 6.64
C GLU A 195 -14.04 -4.18 7.23
N ALA A 196 -13.75 -3.83 8.50
CA ALA A 196 -12.43 -4.01 9.11
C ALA A 196 -11.97 -5.47 9.13
N GLU A 197 -12.84 -6.38 9.58
CA GLU A 197 -12.55 -7.81 9.64
C GLU A 197 -12.31 -8.39 8.25
N LEU A 198 -13.19 -8.07 7.29
CA LEU A 198 -13.04 -8.53 5.92
C LEU A 198 -11.72 -8.06 5.30
N VAL A 199 -11.39 -6.77 5.47
CA VAL A 199 -10.11 -6.22 5.01
C VAL A 199 -8.97 -6.99 5.67
N SER A 200 -9.01 -7.18 6.99
CA SER A 200 -7.95 -7.90 7.70
C SER A 200 -7.74 -9.30 7.12
N VAL A 201 -8.82 -10.08 6.99
CA VAL A 201 -8.78 -11.46 6.47
C VAL A 201 -8.29 -11.49 5.03
N VAL A 202 -8.91 -10.72 4.13
CA VAL A 202 -8.60 -10.72 2.69
C VAL A 202 -7.17 -10.28 2.42
N THR A 203 -6.64 -9.38 3.25
CA THR A 203 -5.29 -8.82 3.04
C THR A 203 -4.22 -9.49 3.92
N SER A 204 -4.59 -10.45 4.78
CA SER A 204 -3.68 -11.10 5.74
C SER A 204 -2.52 -11.83 5.07
N GLN A 205 -2.81 -12.51 3.95
CA GLN A 205 -1.83 -13.23 3.15
C GLN A 205 -1.27 -12.39 2.00
N ALA A 206 -1.77 -11.16 1.85
CA ALA A 206 -1.39 -10.26 0.78
C ALA A 206 -0.29 -9.28 1.21
N LEU A 207 0.20 -9.35 2.45
CA LEU A 207 1.16 -8.41 3.00
C LEU A 207 2.60 -8.94 2.86
N PHE A 208 3.47 -8.11 2.30
CA PHE A 208 4.86 -8.45 2.03
C PHE A 208 5.77 -7.35 2.57
N LYS A 209 6.94 -7.75 3.07
CA LYS A 209 8.07 -6.83 3.15
C LYS A 209 8.63 -6.64 1.75
N GLN A 210 8.90 -5.41 1.36
CA GLN A 210 9.49 -5.11 0.05
C GLN A 210 10.97 -4.74 0.17
N GLN A 211 11.73 -5.08 -0.87
CA GLN A 211 13.09 -4.60 -1.05
C GLN A 211 13.40 -4.43 -2.55
N LEU A 212 13.95 -3.29 -2.93
CA LEU A 212 14.50 -3.10 -4.27
C LEU A 212 15.95 -3.62 -4.31
N VAL A 213 16.24 -4.55 -5.22
CA VAL A 213 17.59 -5.09 -5.46
C VAL A 213 17.98 -4.92 -6.91
N GLN A 214 19.27 -4.72 -7.16
CA GLN A 214 19.83 -4.68 -8.51
C GLN A 214 20.23 -6.09 -8.92
N ALA A 215 19.71 -6.56 -10.05
CA ALA A 215 20.12 -7.82 -10.67
C ALA A 215 21.50 -7.67 -11.34
N GLN A 216 22.11 -8.81 -11.70
CA GLN A 216 23.45 -8.85 -12.31
C GLN A 216 23.53 -8.15 -13.66
N ASP A 217 22.40 -8.01 -14.35
CA ASP A 217 22.25 -7.29 -15.61
C ASP A 217 21.99 -5.78 -15.42
N GLY A 218 22.00 -5.29 -14.18
CA GLY A 218 21.73 -3.89 -13.83
C GLY A 218 20.25 -3.52 -13.83
N THR A 219 19.34 -4.50 -13.91
CA THR A 219 17.90 -4.24 -13.79
C THR A 219 17.46 -4.20 -12.33
N SER A 220 16.59 -3.24 -11.99
CA SER A 220 15.97 -3.18 -10.66
C SER A 220 14.86 -4.22 -10.54
N VAL A 221 14.94 -5.05 -9.50
CA VAL A 221 13.95 -6.07 -9.15
C VAL A 221 13.34 -5.73 -7.80
N LEU A 222 12.01 -5.64 -7.76
CA LEU A 222 11.23 -5.54 -6.53
C LEU A 222 11.06 -6.94 -5.95
N VAL A 223 11.79 -7.22 -4.87
CA VAL A 223 11.68 -8.48 -4.12
C VAL A 223 10.66 -8.32 -3.00
N LEU A 224 9.78 -9.31 -2.90
CA LEU A 224 8.70 -9.36 -1.94
C LEU A 224 8.85 -10.59 -1.03
N ASP A 225 9.03 -10.36 0.26
CA ASP A 225 9.11 -11.40 1.27
C ASP A 225 7.75 -11.51 2.00
N PRO A 226 7.04 -12.66 1.93
CA PRO A 226 5.75 -12.82 2.59
C PRO A 226 5.86 -12.59 4.10
N LEU A 227 4.94 -11.82 4.67
CA LEU A 227 4.84 -11.68 6.11
C LEU A 227 3.89 -12.74 6.69
N PRO A 228 4.09 -13.15 7.95
CA PRO A 228 3.11 -13.96 8.66
C PRO A 228 1.73 -13.28 8.65
N PRO A 229 0.63 -14.04 8.56
CA PRO A 229 -0.71 -13.49 8.71
C PRO A 229 -0.81 -12.64 9.99
N GLN A 230 -1.34 -11.43 9.85
CA GLN A 230 -1.52 -10.45 10.92
C GLN A 230 -2.92 -10.55 11.52
#